data_AF-A0A7K0PC04-F1
#
_entry.id   AF-A0A7K0PC04-F1
#
_cell.length_a   1.000
_cell.length_b   1.000
_cell.length_c   1.000
_cell.angle_alpha   90.00
_cell.angle_beta   90.00
_cell.angle_gamma   90.00
#
_symmetry.space_group_name_H-M   'P 1'
#
loop_
_entity.id
_entity.type
_entity.pdbx_description
1 polymer ?
#
loop_
_entity_poly.entity_id
_entity_poly.type
_entity_poly.pdbx_seq_one_letter_code
_entity_poly.pdbx_strand_id
1 'polypeptide(L)'
;MSQKKRKPKPKRSGNPGHKRPTAPAAPATELTFDRIGKPEIDRILREQLGITLTAALERSSVPSVQAFVDELEHEDDAVLAVQSLEAELGIEAGADELPELDLEQDVRLLRADIEQQVQISEVDKRLLTICREAMVFLERRAVRAEKELESAVRKTEQAENQAARHERRAEERVSEAQELRGKLEAAEAENAELRERLAKARAKGERLEHELEDVEDAPAGDAADQDVIADLRKRLKQREELLIEAHAEHERLEMSLDVARNEVIRLHRESEGTTEEGVAAEEELPEVETVLEAVEEAMRRCKHLVFTERALETAEDSPFWRPDMVLADLIKLDQVAEAYERPEGIGQPVGQFAQDLGLDWRSGVGEVWYGIHPNDYHFSQDGHTLRVAEHVRVANGSGAQRCARIYCAFHPGGDGPDDLARGVYVGPVGRKLPDSTTG
;
A
#
# COMPACT_ATOMS: atom_id res chain seq x y z
N MET A 1 -17.96 23.67 -47.20
CA MET A 1 -19.17 23.85 -46.38
C MET A 1 -19.67 22.49 -45.91
N SER A 2 -19.52 22.15 -44.62
CA SER A 2 -20.47 21.29 -43.88
C SER A 2 -20.03 21.22 -42.42
N GLN A 3 -20.74 21.94 -41.56
CA GLN A 3 -20.55 21.92 -40.11
C GLN A 3 -21.30 20.72 -39.51
N LYS A 4 -20.58 19.80 -38.85
CA LYS A 4 -21.21 18.80 -37.96
C LYS A 4 -21.28 19.35 -36.53
N LYS A 5 -22.46 19.86 -36.16
CA LYS A 5 -22.84 20.25 -34.79
C LYS A 5 -22.87 19.01 -33.89
N ARG A 6 -22.01 18.97 -32.85
CA ARG A 6 -22.12 18.04 -31.73
C ARG A 6 -23.07 18.62 -30.67
N LYS A 7 -24.09 17.85 -30.27
CA LYS A 7 -25.01 18.18 -29.17
C LYS A 7 -24.35 17.91 -27.80
N PRO A 8 -24.59 18.73 -26.77
CA PRO A 8 -24.13 18.45 -25.41
C PRO A 8 -25.06 17.45 -24.70
N LYS A 9 -24.47 16.54 -23.91
CA LYS A 9 -25.18 15.61 -23.02
C LYS A 9 -25.66 16.33 -21.75
N PRO A 10 -26.83 15.98 -21.19
CA PRO A 10 -27.35 16.60 -19.98
C PRO A 10 -26.63 16.10 -18.71
N LYS A 11 -26.38 17.02 -17.77
CA LYS A 11 -25.88 16.77 -16.42
C LYS A 11 -26.92 15.96 -15.63
N ARG A 12 -26.47 14.88 -14.99
CA ARG A 12 -27.30 14.06 -14.08
C ARG A 12 -27.38 14.77 -12.73
N SER A 13 -28.60 15.04 -12.30
CA SER A 13 -28.99 15.65 -11.02
C SER A 13 -28.63 14.74 -9.85
N GLY A 14 -28.28 15.36 -8.73
CA GLY A 14 -27.79 14.72 -7.51
C GLY A 14 -28.80 13.79 -6.82
N ASN A 15 -28.24 12.87 -6.03
CA ASN A 15 -28.97 11.96 -5.17
C ASN A 15 -28.84 12.45 -3.72
N PRO A 16 -29.94 12.64 -2.97
CA PRO A 16 -29.88 13.14 -1.60
C PRO A 16 -29.54 12.01 -0.62
N GLY A 17 -28.85 12.40 0.45
CA GLY A 17 -28.20 11.49 1.39
C GLY A 17 -29.14 10.58 2.18
N HIS A 18 -28.70 9.33 2.34
CA HIS A 18 -29.14 8.46 3.41
C HIS A 18 -28.07 8.44 4.51
N LYS A 19 -28.41 9.05 5.66
CA LYS A 19 -27.71 8.86 6.92
C LYS A 19 -27.84 7.38 7.33
N ARG A 20 -26.72 6.66 7.38
CA ARG A 20 -26.64 5.34 8.01
C ARG A 20 -26.36 5.51 9.50
N PRO A 21 -27.08 4.83 10.41
CA PRO A 21 -26.76 4.84 11.83
C PRO A 21 -25.48 4.04 12.09
N THR A 22 -24.61 4.62 12.93
CA THR A 22 -23.42 4.00 13.48
C THR A 22 -23.82 2.89 14.47
N ALA A 23 -23.45 1.66 14.15
CA ALA A 23 -23.49 0.53 15.08
C ALA A 23 -22.18 0.49 15.89
N PRO A 24 -22.22 0.06 17.17
CA PRO A 24 -21.02 -0.03 18.01
C PRO A 24 -20.08 -1.13 17.51
N ALA A 25 -18.78 -0.83 17.59
CA ALA A 25 -17.69 -1.70 17.15
C ALA A 25 -17.74 -3.07 17.85
N ALA A 26 -17.83 -4.13 17.05
CA ALA A 26 -17.56 -5.49 17.51
C ALA A 26 -16.04 -5.68 17.70
N PRO A 27 -15.61 -6.47 18.70
CA PRO A 27 -14.19 -6.74 18.90
C PRO A 27 -13.60 -7.49 17.70
N ALA A 28 -12.35 -7.13 17.35
CA ALA A 28 -11.60 -7.73 16.26
C ALA A 28 -11.48 -9.25 16.47
N THR A 29 -12.26 -10.01 15.69
CA THR A 29 -11.98 -11.43 15.48
C THR A 29 -10.81 -11.54 14.51
N GLU A 30 -9.68 -12.04 15.01
CA GLU A 30 -8.62 -12.63 14.18
C GLU A 30 -9.26 -13.65 13.23
N LEU A 31 -9.36 -13.27 11.95
CA LEU A 31 -9.63 -14.22 10.88
C LEU A 31 -8.32 -14.96 10.60
N THR A 32 -8.08 -15.99 11.38
CA THR A 32 -7.18 -17.08 11.01
C THR A 32 -7.78 -17.75 9.77
N PHE A 33 -7.15 -17.50 8.62
CA PHE A 33 -7.35 -18.33 7.43
C PHE A 33 -6.76 -19.71 7.72
N ASP A 34 -7.51 -20.54 8.43
CA ASP A 34 -7.21 -21.96 8.48
C ASP A 34 -7.29 -22.48 7.05
N ARG A 35 -6.13 -22.90 6.55
CA ARG A 35 -5.95 -23.60 5.29
C ARG A 35 -6.98 -24.72 5.27
N ILE A 36 -8.01 -24.60 4.43
CA ILE A 36 -8.89 -25.71 4.11
C ILE A 36 -7.97 -26.82 3.61
N GLY A 37 -7.71 -27.81 4.46
CA GLY A 37 -6.77 -28.86 4.16
C GLY A 37 -7.24 -29.62 2.93
N LYS A 38 -6.31 -30.18 2.16
CA LYS A 38 -6.60 -31.14 1.07
C LYS A 38 -7.72 -32.15 1.41
N PRO A 39 -7.83 -32.70 2.65
CA PRO A 39 -8.91 -33.63 2.98
C PRO A 39 -10.32 -33.04 2.86
N GLU A 40 -10.47 -31.75 3.13
CA GLU A 40 -11.77 -31.07 3.16
C GLU A 40 -12.21 -30.65 1.74
N ILE A 41 -11.24 -30.27 0.90
CA ILE A 41 -11.47 -30.07 -0.55
C ILE A 41 -11.86 -31.40 -1.22
N ASP A 42 -11.16 -32.50 -0.89
CA ASP A 42 -11.46 -33.84 -1.43
C ASP A 42 -12.84 -34.37 -0.99
N ARG A 43 -13.31 -33.98 0.21
CA ARG A 43 -14.64 -34.31 0.70
C ARG A 43 -15.71 -33.56 -0.10
N ILE A 44 -15.56 -32.25 -0.27
CA ILE A 44 -16.52 -31.40 -1.01
C ILE A 44 -16.63 -31.87 -2.48
N LEU A 45 -15.49 -32.21 -3.11
CA LEU A 45 -15.48 -32.72 -4.47
C LEU A 45 -16.15 -34.10 -4.60
N ARG A 46 -15.97 -35.00 -3.62
CA ARG A 46 -16.67 -36.30 -3.59
C ARG A 46 -18.18 -36.15 -3.40
N GLU A 47 -18.62 -35.24 -2.54
CA GLU A 47 -20.05 -34.95 -2.33
C GLU A 47 -20.70 -34.36 -3.61
N GLN A 48 -20.04 -33.42 -4.30
CA GLN A 48 -20.56 -32.86 -5.55
C GLN A 48 -20.53 -33.84 -6.73
N LEU A 49 -19.49 -34.68 -6.83
CA LEU A 49 -19.43 -35.76 -7.82
C LEU A 49 -20.52 -36.81 -7.57
N GLY A 50 -20.80 -37.14 -6.30
CA GLY A 50 -21.91 -38.02 -5.93
C GLY A 50 -23.26 -37.49 -6.42
N ILE A 51 -23.58 -36.23 -6.13
CA ILE A 51 -24.85 -35.60 -6.51
C ILE A 51 -25.01 -35.52 -8.04
N THR A 52 -23.94 -35.21 -8.76
CA THR A 52 -23.97 -35.14 -10.23
C THR A 52 -24.06 -36.52 -10.88
N LEU A 53 -23.45 -37.56 -10.30
CA LEU A 53 -23.59 -38.93 -10.79
C LEU A 53 -25.01 -39.47 -10.56
N THR A 54 -25.61 -39.22 -9.39
CA THR A 54 -26.99 -39.63 -9.08
C THR A 54 -27.99 -38.95 -10.01
N ALA A 55 -27.85 -37.64 -10.23
CA ALA A 55 -28.71 -36.90 -11.17
C ALA A 55 -28.53 -37.32 -12.64
N ALA A 56 -27.34 -37.81 -13.02
CA ALA A 56 -27.08 -38.34 -14.36
C ALA A 56 -27.66 -39.76 -14.55
N LEU A 57 -27.61 -40.60 -13.50
CA LEU A 57 -28.23 -41.93 -13.47
C LEU A 57 -29.75 -41.86 -13.56
N GLU A 58 -30.39 -40.91 -12.89
CA GLU A 58 -31.85 -40.70 -12.96
C GLU A 58 -32.33 -40.23 -14.34
N ARG A 59 -31.45 -39.60 -15.14
CA ARG A 59 -31.83 -39.00 -16.44
C ARG A 59 -31.50 -39.83 -17.66
N SER A 60 -30.60 -40.82 -17.60
CA SER A 60 -30.07 -41.47 -18.81
C SER A 60 -30.54 -42.89 -19.10
N SER A 61 -31.38 -43.52 -18.28
CA SER A 61 -31.84 -44.90 -18.56
C SER A 61 -33.31 -45.16 -18.29
N VAL A 62 -34.01 -44.35 -17.50
CA VAL A 62 -35.39 -44.70 -17.09
C VAL A 62 -36.39 -44.63 -18.26
N PRO A 63 -36.43 -43.57 -19.10
CA PRO A 63 -37.47 -43.47 -20.13
C PRO A 63 -37.30 -44.45 -21.30
N SER A 64 -36.06 -44.72 -21.71
CA SER A 64 -35.74 -45.63 -22.80
C SER A 64 -35.80 -47.10 -22.38
N VAL A 65 -35.46 -47.42 -21.12
CA VAL A 65 -35.69 -48.76 -20.57
C VAL A 65 -37.18 -48.98 -20.31
N GLN A 66 -37.92 -47.97 -19.83
CA GLN A 66 -39.36 -48.08 -19.64
C GLN A 66 -40.09 -48.29 -20.97
N ALA A 67 -39.74 -47.53 -22.03
CA ALA A 67 -40.33 -47.73 -23.35
C ALA A 67 -40.05 -49.14 -23.93
N PHE A 68 -38.88 -49.71 -23.64
CA PHE A 68 -38.55 -51.09 -24.02
C PHE A 68 -39.32 -52.13 -23.19
N VAL A 69 -39.49 -51.89 -21.88
CA VAL A 69 -40.33 -52.72 -21.01
C VAL A 69 -41.79 -52.70 -21.48
N ASP A 70 -42.32 -51.53 -21.81
CA ASP A 70 -43.68 -51.38 -22.32
C ASP A 70 -43.86 -52.09 -23.68
N GLU A 71 -42.82 -52.15 -24.52
CA GLU A 71 -42.83 -52.88 -25.81
C GLU A 71 -42.69 -54.41 -25.63
N LEU A 72 -41.94 -54.87 -24.62
CA LEU A 72 -41.93 -56.28 -24.20
C LEU A 72 -43.28 -56.73 -23.63
N GLU A 73 -43.99 -55.87 -22.90
CA GLU A 73 -45.36 -56.15 -22.45
C GLU A 73 -46.34 -56.34 -23.63
N HIS A 74 -46.06 -55.74 -24.80
CA HIS A 74 -46.84 -56.01 -26.03
C HIS A 74 -46.44 -57.33 -26.73
N GLU A 75 -45.26 -57.90 -26.45
CA GLU A 75 -44.90 -59.25 -26.93
C GLU A 75 -45.65 -60.33 -26.16
N ASP A 76 -45.90 -60.12 -24.85
CA ASP A 76 -46.78 -60.99 -24.06
C ASP A 76 -48.20 -61.04 -24.65
N ASP A 77 -48.69 -59.95 -25.24
CA ASP A 77 -49.96 -59.93 -25.97
C ASP A 77 -49.95 -60.81 -27.24
N ALA A 78 -48.79 -60.94 -27.92
CA ALA A 78 -48.65 -61.81 -29.09
C ALA A 78 -48.59 -63.29 -28.69
N VAL A 79 -47.90 -63.62 -27.59
CA VAL A 79 -47.91 -64.96 -26.99
C VAL A 79 -49.32 -65.35 -26.56
N LEU A 80 -50.07 -64.42 -25.95
CA LEU A 80 -51.48 -64.63 -25.59
C LEU A 80 -52.38 -64.80 -26.82
N ALA A 81 -52.10 -64.13 -27.94
CA ALA A 81 -52.84 -64.31 -29.19
C ALA A 81 -52.60 -65.70 -29.82
N VAL A 82 -51.35 -66.19 -29.81
CA VAL A 82 -51.03 -67.56 -30.26
C VAL A 82 -51.69 -68.60 -29.37
N GLN A 83 -51.60 -68.44 -28.05
CA GLN A 83 -52.28 -69.32 -27.09
C GLN A 83 -53.81 -69.30 -27.25
N SER A 84 -54.39 -68.13 -27.56
CA SER A 84 -55.81 -68.02 -27.88
C SER A 84 -56.18 -68.75 -29.18
N LEU A 85 -55.32 -68.71 -30.20
CA LEU A 85 -55.54 -69.42 -31.45
C LEU A 85 -55.38 -70.95 -31.30
N GLU A 86 -54.38 -71.39 -30.52
CA GLU A 86 -54.18 -72.79 -30.15
C GLU A 86 -55.41 -73.34 -29.38
N ALA A 87 -55.95 -72.54 -28.46
CA ALA A 87 -57.18 -72.86 -27.75
C ALA A 87 -58.41 -72.91 -28.68
N GLU A 88 -58.53 -72.00 -29.65
CA GLU A 88 -59.59 -72.03 -30.68
C GLU A 88 -59.50 -73.28 -31.57
N LEU A 89 -58.29 -73.75 -31.87
CA LEU A 89 -58.03 -74.97 -32.65
C LEU A 89 -58.14 -76.25 -31.82
N GLY A 90 -58.35 -76.15 -30.50
CA GLY A 90 -58.50 -77.29 -29.60
C GLY A 90 -57.20 -78.02 -29.28
N ILE A 91 -56.05 -77.35 -29.42
CA ILE A 91 -54.73 -77.89 -29.12
C ILE A 91 -54.49 -77.67 -27.61
N GLU A 92 -54.61 -78.73 -26.81
CA GLU A 92 -54.30 -78.64 -25.37
C GLU A 92 -52.79 -78.56 -25.15
N ALA A 93 -52.35 -77.59 -24.34
CA ALA A 93 -50.96 -77.42 -23.97
C ALA A 93 -50.43 -78.68 -23.24
N GLY A 94 -49.55 -79.44 -23.93
CA GLY A 94 -48.92 -80.66 -23.39
C GLY A 94 -49.49 -81.99 -23.90
N ALA A 95 -50.30 -82.00 -24.97
CA ALA A 95 -50.66 -83.24 -25.66
C ALA A 95 -49.48 -83.76 -26.51
N ASP A 96 -49.01 -84.98 -26.22
CA ASP A 96 -47.87 -85.62 -26.93
C ASP A 96 -48.20 -86.06 -28.37
N GLU A 97 -49.48 -86.10 -28.73
CA GLU A 97 -49.93 -86.38 -30.10
C GLU A 97 -50.82 -85.21 -30.56
N LEU A 98 -50.22 -84.35 -31.40
CA LEU A 98 -50.94 -83.28 -32.08
C LEU A 98 -52.05 -83.90 -32.95
N PRO A 99 -53.28 -83.35 -32.90
CA PRO A 99 -54.33 -83.77 -33.82
C PRO A 99 -53.85 -83.62 -35.27
N GLU A 100 -54.20 -84.56 -36.16
CA GLU A 100 -53.93 -84.43 -37.60
C GLU A 100 -54.63 -83.17 -38.12
N LEU A 101 -53.87 -82.10 -38.25
CA LEU A 101 -54.33 -80.84 -38.80
C LEU A 101 -54.62 -81.04 -40.28
N ASP A 102 -55.67 -80.37 -40.77
CA ASP A 102 -55.87 -80.30 -42.21
C ASP A 102 -54.81 -79.40 -42.87
N LEU A 103 -54.61 -79.56 -44.18
CA LEU A 103 -53.65 -78.78 -44.96
C LEU A 103 -53.86 -77.26 -44.85
N GLU A 104 -55.09 -76.79 -44.58
CA GLU A 104 -55.35 -75.35 -44.43
C GLU A 104 -54.89 -74.84 -43.06
N GLN A 105 -55.07 -75.63 -41.99
CA GLN A 105 -54.59 -75.35 -40.64
C GLN A 105 -53.05 -75.35 -40.58
N ASP A 106 -52.40 -76.32 -41.23
CA ASP A 106 -50.93 -76.38 -41.35
C ASP A 106 -50.37 -75.13 -42.05
N VAL A 107 -51.00 -74.70 -43.15
CA VAL A 107 -50.58 -73.48 -43.86
C VAL A 107 -50.81 -72.22 -43.02
N ARG A 108 -51.84 -72.18 -42.17
CA ARG A 108 -52.08 -71.06 -41.25
C ARG A 108 -51.01 -70.99 -40.16
N LEU A 109 -50.67 -72.12 -39.54
CA LEU A 109 -49.62 -72.17 -38.52
C LEU A 109 -48.24 -71.81 -39.11
N LEU A 110 -47.90 -72.31 -40.30
CA LEU A 110 -46.66 -71.93 -40.98
C LEU A 110 -46.60 -70.43 -41.31
N ARG A 111 -47.73 -69.81 -41.67
CA ARG A 111 -47.79 -68.35 -41.88
C ARG A 111 -47.60 -67.59 -40.57
N ALA A 112 -48.22 -68.03 -39.48
CA ALA A 112 -48.06 -67.44 -38.16
C ALA A 112 -46.60 -67.54 -37.66
N ASP A 113 -45.93 -68.68 -37.85
CA ASP A 113 -44.51 -68.86 -37.50
C ASP A 113 -43.60 -67.96 -38.37
N ILE A 114 -43.86 -67.86 -39.68
CA ILE A 114 -43.12 -66.93 -40.55
C ILE A 114 -43.34 -65.48 -40.08
N GLU A 115 -44.58 -65.08 -39.77
CA GLU A 115 -44.89 -63.75 -39.24
C GLU A 115 -44.19 -63.47 -37.91
N GLN A 116 -44.16 -64.44 -36.99
CA GLN A 116 -43.45 -64.36 -35.72
C GLN A 116 -41.93 -64.23 -35.93
N GLN A 117 -41.33 -65.00 -36.84
CA GLN A 117 -39.91 -64.88 -37.18
C GLN A 117 -39.57 -63.52 -37.79
N VAL A 118 -40.47 -62.94 -38.60
CA VAL A 118 -40.32 -61.57 -39.09
C VAL A 118 -40.36 -60.56 -37.94
N GLN A 119 -41.32 -60.70 -37.02
CA GLN A 119 -41.41 -59.82 -35.83
C GLN A 119 -40.16 -59.91 -34.96
N ILE A 120 -39.68 -61.11 -34.63
CA ILE A 120 -38.44 -61.31 -33.87
C ILE A 120 -37.25 -60.65 -34.59
N SER A 121 -37.13 -60.84 -35.91
CA SER A 121 -36.06 -60.19 -36.69
C SER A 121 -36.15 -58.66 -36.71
N GLU A 122 -37.36 -58.09 -36.66
CA GLU A 122 -37.56 -56.65 -36.55
C GLU A 122 -37.16 -56.13 -35.17
N VAL A 123 -37.53 -56.83 -34.10
CA VAL A 123 -37.14 -56.51 -32.71
C VAL A 123 -35.62 -56.58 -32.55
N ASP A 124 -34.97 -57.64 -33.04
CA ASP A 124 -33.52 -57.78 -33.04
C ASP A 124 -32.82 -56.61 -33.77
N LYS A 125 -33.35 -56.18 -34.91
CA LYS A 125 -32.81 -55.02 -35.65
C LYS A 125 -32.98 -53.73 -34.86
N ARG A 126 -34.12 -53.53 -34.18
CA ARG A 126 -34.35 -52.37 -33.31
C ARG A 126 -33.37 -52.39 -32.13
N LEU A 127 -33.24 -53.53 -31.43
CA LEU A 127 -32.30 -53.72 -30.32
C LEU A 127 -30.85 -53.45 -30.72
N LEU A 128 -30.40 -54.00 -31.85
CA LEU A 128 -29.05 -53.72 -32.38
C LEU A 128 -28.86 -52.25 -32.72
N THR A 129 -29.90 -51.56 -33.19
CA THR A 129 -29.85 -50.12 -33.50
C THR A 129 -29.73 -49.31 -32.21
N ILE A 130 -30.55 -49.60 -31.19
CA ILE A 130 -30.49 -48.97 -29.86
C ILE A 130 -29.11 -49.19 -29.22
N CYS A 131 -28.58 -50.43 -29.26
CA CYS A 131 -27.25 -50.74 -28.74
C CYS A 131 -26.14 -49.96 -29.45
N ARG A 132 -26.20 -49.82 -30.78
CA ARG A 132 -25.23 -49.01 -31.54
C ARG A 132 -25.32 -47.53 -31.18
N GLU A 133 -26.53 -46.98 -31.06
CA GLU A 133 -26.73 -45.59 -30.65
C GLU A 133 -26.23 -45.34 -29.22
N ALA A 134 -26.48 -46.28 -28.30
CA ALA A 134 -25.98 -46.23 -26.94
C ALA A 134 -24.44 -46.26 -26.88
N MET A 135 -23.79 -47.12 -27.67
CA MET A 135 -22.32 -47.15 -27.76
C MET A 135 -21.76 -45.82 -28.28
N VAL A 136 -22.30 -45.27 -29.36
CA VAL A 136 -21.87 -43.96 -29.90
C VAL A 136 -22.10 -42.83 -28.88
N PHE A 137 -23.21 -42.88 -28.13
CA PHE A 137 -23.49 -41.92 -27.07
C PHE A 137 -22.45 -42.01 -25.94
N LEU A 138 -22.12 -43.22 -25.48
CA LEU A 138 -21.12 -43.46 -24.44
C LEU A 138 -19.72 -43.04 -24.90
N GLU A 139 -19.32 -43.35 -26.14
CA GLU A 139 -18.05 -42.89 -26.72
C GLU A 139 -17.98 -41.35 -26.75
N ARG A 140 -19.04 -40.68 -27.20
CA ARG A 140 -19.10 -39.20 -27.18
C ARG A 140 -19.01 -38.65 -25.76
N ARG A 141 -19.61 -39.31 -24.78
CA ARG A 141 -19.53 -38.92 -23.36
C ARG A 141 -18.11 -39.13 -22.82
N ALA A 142 -17.45 -40.23 -23.15
CA ALA A 142 -16.07 -40.50 -22.76
C ALA A 142 -15.10 -39.44 -23.30
N VAL A 143 -15.23 -39.08 -24.58
CA VAL A 143 -14.42 -38.01 -25.21
C VAL A 143 -14.65 -36.65 -24.55
N ARG A 144 -15.89 -36.33 -24.12
CA ARG A 144 -16.15 -35.09 -23.37
C ARG A 144 -15.51 -35.12 -21.99
N ALA A 145 -15.63 -36.24 -21.27
CA ALA A 145 -15.03 -36.41 -19.95
C ALA A 145 -13.49 -36.32 -20.02
N GLU A 146 -12.86 -36.88 -21.06
CA GLU A 146 -11.43 -36.77 -21.29
C GLU A 146 -11.00 -35.31 -21.53
N LYS A 147 -11.75 -34.56 -22.35
CA LYS A 147 -11.50 -33.13 -22.58
C LYS A 147 -11.68 -32.29 -21.31
N GLU A 148 -12.68 -32.61 -20.49
CA GLU A 148 -12.90 -31.95 -19.21
C GLU A 148 -11.75 -32.22 -18.25
N LEU A 149 -11.29 -33.47 -18.16
CA LEU A 149 -10.11 -33.86 -17.36
C LEU A 149 -8.85 -33.15 -17.84
N GLU A 150 -8.59 -33.12 -19.14
CA GLU A 150 -7.44 -32.40 -19.72
C GLU A 150 -7.51 -30.90 -19.38
N SER A 151 -8.69 -30.30 -19.47
CA SER A 151 -8.88 -28.89 -19.10
C SER A 151 -8.64 -28.63 -17.61
N ALA A 152 -9.01 -29.59 -16.74
CA ALA A 152 -8.79 -29.51 -15.31
C ALA A 152 -7.30 -29.62 -14.97
N VAL A 153 -6.57 -30.57 -15.59
CA VAL A 153 -5.12 -30.73 -15.45
C VAL A 153 -4.38 -29.46 -15.89
N ARG A 154 -4.76 -28.87 -17.03
CA ARG A 154 -4.16 -27.60 -17.49
C ARG A 154 -4.41 -26.46 -16.50
N LYS A 155 -5.58 -26.41 -15.86
CA LYS A 155 -5.89 -25.39 -14.84
C LYS A 155 -5.06 -25.59 -13.57
N THR A 156 -4.86 -26.84 -13.13
CA THR A 156 -4.02 -27.13 -11.96
C THR A 156 -2.56 -26.80 -12.23
N GLU A 157 -2.03 -27.15 -13.40
CA GLU A 157 -0.66 -26.77 -13.80
C GLU A 157 -0.49 -25.25 -13.88
N GLN A 158 -1.48 -24.51 -14.39
CA GLN A 158 -1.45 -23.05 -14.39
C GLN A 158 -1.46 -22.48 -12.97
N ALA A 159 -2.27 -23.02 -12.07
CA ALA A 159 -2.32 -22.60 -10.67
C ALA A 159 -1.01 -22.89 -9.94
N GLU A 160 -0.39 -24.05 -10.15
CA GLU A 160 0.92 -24.41 -9.59
C GLU A 160 2.02 -23.49 -10.11
N ASN A 161 2.03 -23.18 -11.41
CA ASN A 161 2.98 -22.23 -11.99
C ASN A 161 2.79 -20.81 -11.44
N GLN A 162 1.55 -20.38 -11.18
CA GLN A 162 1.28 -19.11 -10.53
C GLN A 162 1.77 -19.12 -9.08
N ALA A 163 1.47 -20.18 -8.32
CA ALA A 163 1.94 -20.34 -6.95
C ALA A 163 3.48 -20.30 -6.85
N ALA A 164 4.18 -21.03 -7.73
CA ALA A 164 5.64 -21.01 -7.79
C ALA A 164 6.22 -19.63 -8.12
N ARG A 165 5.53 -18.83 -8.96
CA ARG A 165 5.94 -17.43 -9.22
C ARG A 165 5.73 -16.54 -7.99
N HIS A 166 4.65 -16.73 -7.25
CA HIS A 166 4.39 -16.00 -6.01
C HIS A 166 5.40 -16.36 -4.92
N GLU A 167 5.78 -17.64 -4.81
CA GLU A 167 6.80 -18.13 -3.89
C GLU A 167 8.17 -17.49 -4.20
N ARG A 168 8.63 -17.54 -5.46
CA ARG A 168 9.89 -16.87 -5.85
C ARG A 168 9.90 -15.38 -5.55
N ARG A 169 8.79 -14.67 -5.82
CA ARG A 169 8.67 -13.24 -5.49
C ARG A 169 8.69 -13.00 -3.98
N ALA A 170 8.16 -13.92 -3.18
CA ALA A 170 8.22 -13.82 -1.73
C ALA A 170 9.66 -14.04 -1.22
N GLU A 171 10.38 -15.03 -1.77
CA GLU A 171 11.79 -15.26 -1.47
C GLU A 171 12.67 -14.06 -1.85
N GLU A 172 12.46 -13.49 -3.04
CA GLU A 172 13.15 -12.28 -3.50
C GLU A 172 12.93 -11.10 -2.54
N ARG A 173 11.69 -10.86 -2.10
CA ARG A 173 11.37 -9.81 -1.12
C ARG A 173 12.00 -10.06 0.25
N VAL A 174 12.05 -11.31 0.70
CA VAL A 174 12.72 -11.67 1.96
C VAL A 174 14.22 -11.40 1.86
N SER A 175 14.85 -11.74 0.74
CA SER A 175 16.27 -11.44 0.48
C SER A 175 16.53 -9.93 0.45
N GLU A 176 15.70 -9.16 -0.25
CA GLU A 176 15.81 -7.70 -0.32
C GLU A 176 15.63 -7.04 1.06
N ALA A 177 14.65 -7.50 1.84
CA ALA A 177 14.45 -7.02 3.21
C ALA A 177 15.65 -7.35 4.12
N GLN A 178 16.29 -8.51 3.96
CA GLN A 178 17.52 -8.85 4.69
C GLN A 178 18.69 -7.93 4.30
N GLU A 179 18.86 -7.64 3.01
CA GLU A 179 19.89 -6.69 2.55
C GLU A 179 19.66 -5.28 3.08
N LEU A 180 18.42 -4.79 3.08
CA LEU A 180 18.06 -3.48 3.63
C LEU A 180 18.32 -3.41 5.14
N ARG A 181 17.98 -4.45 5.89
CA ARG A 181 18.33 -4.53 7.33
C ARG A 181 19.83 -4.47 7.57
N GLY A 182 20.62 -5.21 6.78
CA GLY A 182 22.09 -5.15 6.89
C GLY A 182 22.65 -3.75 6.61
N LYS A 183 22.09 -3.02 5.63
CA LYS A 183 22.46 -1.62 5.35
C LYS A 183 22.06 -0.70 6.49
N LEU A 184 20.87 -0.88 7.08
CA LEU A 184 20.39 -0.09 8.20
C LEU A 184 21.29 -0.26 9.43
N GLU A 185 21.63 -1.50 9.80
CA GLU A 185 22.55 -1.80 10.90
C GLU A 185 23.93 -1.13 10.69
N ALA A 186 24.45 -1.16 9.46
CA ALA A 186 25.72 -0.49 9.15
C ALA A 186 25.63 1.03 9.27
N ALA A 187 24.55 1.65 8.77
CA ALA A 187 24.32 3.09 8.87
C ALA A 187 24.10 3.56 10.32
N GLU A 188 23.40 2.76 11.14
CA GLU A 188 23.23 3.02 12.57
C GLU A 188 24.57 2.98 13.32
N ALA A 189 25.44 2.01 13.00
CA ALA A 189 26.78 1.93 13.56
C ALA A 189 27.64 3.15 13.19
N GLU A 190 27.61 3.60 11.93
CA GLU A 190 28.29 4.82 11.50
C GLU A 190 27.73 6.06 12.22
N ASN A 191 26.41 6.15 12.38
CA ASN A 191 25.78 7.23 13.12
C ASN A 191 26.26 7.28 14.58
N ALA A 192 26.36 6.12 15.23
CA ALA A 192 26.85 6.01 16.60
C ALA A 192 28.31 6.46 16.73
N GLU A 193 29.19 6.06 15.79
CA GLU A 193 30.59 6.49 15.75
C GLU A 193 30.71 8.01 15.58
N LEU A 194 29.94 8.60 14.65
CA LEU A 194 29.93 10.05 14.42
C LEU A 194 29.45 10.82 15.66
N ARG A 195 28.44 10.32 16.38
CA ARG A 195 27.99 10.93 17.65
C ARG A 195 29.10 10.92 18.70
N GLU A 196 29.82 9.82 18.83
CA GLU A 196 30.94 9.73 19.78
C GLU A 196 32.07 10.71 19.41
N ARG A 197 32.41 10.80 18.11
CA ARG A 197 33.41 11.76 17.62
C ARG A 197 32.98 13.21 17.87
N LEU A 198 31.72 13.55 17.59
CA LEU A 198 31.16 14.88 17.86
C LEU A 198 31.21 15.22 19.35
N ALA A 199 30.88 14.26 20.23
CA ALA A 199 30.96 14.46 21.68
C ALA A 199 32.41 14.73 22.14
N LYS A 200 33.40 14.02 21.59
CA LYS A 200 34.82 14.27 21.87
C LYS A 200 35.28 15.64 21.37
N ALA A 201 34.84 16.06 20.18
CA ALA A 201 35.15 17.38 19.63
C ALA A 201 34.55 18.51 20.48
N ARG A 202 33.28 18.37 20.91
CA ARG A 202 32.62 19.30 21.85
C ARG A 202 33.41 19.45 23.16
N ALA A 203 33.73 18.33 23.81
CA ALA A 203 34.49 18.34 25.05
C ALA A 203 35.91 18.93 24.89
N LYS A 204 36.52 18.79 23.71
CA LYS A 204 37.81 19.44 23.39
C LYS A 204 37.65 20.95 23.25
N GLY A 205 36.60 21.41 22.55
CA GLY A 205 36.26 22.83 22.43
C GLY A 205 36.02 23.48 23.78
N GLU A 206 35.16 22.89 24.62
CA GLU A 206 34.85 23.37 25.98
C GLU A 206 36.10 23.50 26.86
N ARG A 207 37.04 22.53 26.77
CA ARG A 207 38.31 22.60 27.51
C ARG A 207 39.20 23.75 27.03
N LEU A 208 39.28 23.96 25.72
CA LEU A 208 40.09 25.05 25.15
C LEU A 208 39.49 26.41 25.48
N GLU A 209 38.16 26.53 25.50
CA GLU A 209 37.44 27.74 25.89
C GLU A 209 37.70 28.08 27.36
N HIS A 210 37.59 27.10 28.27
CA HIS A 210 37.91 27.31 29.68
C HIS A 210 39.39 27.68 29.91
N GLU A 211 40.30 27.05 29.18
CA GLU A 211 41.73 27.40 29.20
C GLU A 211 42.05 28.80 28.64
N LEU A 212 41.15 29.39 27.84
CA LEU A 212 41.26 30.75 27.31
C LEU A 212 40.76 31.77 28.34
N GLU A 213 39.62 31.52 28.98
CA GLU A 213 39.09 32.35 30.07
C GLU A 213 40.12 32.51 31.22
N ASP A 214 40.79 31.41 31.61
CA ASP A 214 41.82 31.43 32.67
C ASP A 214 43.05 32.32 32.34
N VAL A 215 43.28 32.66 31.06
CA VAL A 215 44.41 33.50 30.63
C VAL A 215 44.06 34.99 30.63
N GLU A 216 42.78 35.34 30.45
CA GLU A 216 42.33 36.75 30.48
C GLU A 216 42.38 37.36 31.89
N ASP A 217 42.25 36.54 32.94
CA ASP A 217 42.31 36.98 34.36
C ASP A 217 43.75 37.14 34.92
N ALA A 218 44.78 37.02 34.08
CA ALA A 218 46.17 37.19 34.52
C ALA A 218 46.45 38.64 34.96
N PRO A 219 46.99 38.88 36.18
CA PRO A 219 47.17 40.23 36.71
C PRO A 219 48.15 41.05 35.88
N ALA A 220 47.80 42.32 35.63
CA ALA A 220 48.65 43.29 34.96
C ALA A 220 49.90 43.59 35.81
N GLY A 221 51.01 42.92 35.50
CA GLY A 221 52.33 43.14 36.12
C GLY A 221 53.12 44.30 35.51
N ASP A 222 54.03 44.87 36.30
CA ASP A 222 54.87 46.03 35.96
C ASP A 222 55.79 45.81 34.75
N ALA A 223 56.32 46.93 34.21
CA ALA A 223 57.04 47.06 32.94
C ALA A 223 58.31 46.20 32.71
N ALA A 224 58.71 45.35 33.66
CA ALA A 224 59.79 44.37 33.50
C ALA A 224 59.35 43.08 32.75
N ASP A 225 58.05 42.90 32.51
CA ASP A 225 57.45 41.67 32.00
C ASP A 225 57.03 41.72 30.52
N GLN A 226 57.63 42.58 29.68
CA GLN A 226 57.25 42.66 28.25
C GLN A 226 57.49 41.35 27.47
N ASP A 227 58.55 40.61 27.80
CA ASP A 227 58.80 39.28 27.19
C ASP A 227 57.79 38.24 27.67
N VAL A 228 57.35 38.34 28.93
CA VAL A 228 56.31 37.46 29.51
C VAL A 228 54.96 37.76 28.87
N ILE A 229 54.60 39.04 28.70
CA ILE A 229 53.38 39.47 28.00
C ILE A 229 53.41 39.04 26.53
N ALA A 230 54.57 39.11 25.86
CA ALA A 230 54.72 38.64 24.48
C ALA A 230 54.53 37.12 24.36
N ASP A 231 55.07 36.34 25.31
CA ASP A 231 54.87 34.88 25.35
C ASP A 231 53.42 34.52 25.67
N LEU A 232 52.76 35.22 26.60
CA LEU A 232 51.34 35.03 26.91
C LEU A 232 50.44 35.35 25.71
N ARG A 233 50.68 36.46 25.00
CA ARG A 233 49.95 36.79 23.76
C ARG A 233 50.15 35.74 22.68
N LYS A 234 51.35 35.19 22.55
CA LYS A 234 51.64 34.11 21.61
C LYS A 234 50.87 32.83 21.98
N ARG A 235 50.82 32.47 23.26
CA ARG A 235 50.05 31.31 23.75
C ARG A 235 48.54 31.50 23.58
N LEU A 236 48.02 32.70 23.86
CA LEU A 236 46.61 33.05 23.67
C LEU A 236 46.22 32.92 22.20
N LYS A 237 47.01 33.49 21.29
CA LYS A 237 46.81 33.35 19.84
C LYS A 237 46.83 31.88 19.38
N GLN A 238 47.78 31.09 19.89
CA GLN A 238 47.83 29.65 19.59
C GLN A 238 46.60 28.89 20.09
N ARG A 239 46.05 29.26 21.25
CA ARG A 239 44.81 28.66 21.78
C ARG A 239 43.58 29.08 20.98
N GLU A 240 43.47 30.36 20.60
CA GLU A 240 42.41 30.85 19.71
C GLU A 240 42.42 30.09 18.36
N GLU A 241 43.59 29.88 17.76
CA GLU A 241 43.75 29.10 16.53
C GLU A 241 43.27 27.64 16.71
N LEU A 242 43.60 27.00 17.83
CA LEU A 242 43.14 25.64 18.15
C LEU A 242 41.63 25.57 18.40
N LEU A 243 41.03 26.60 19.00
CA LEU A 243 39.60 26.68 19.24
C LEU A 243 38.82 26.86 17.93
N ILE A 244 39.31 27.71 17.02
CA ILE A 244 38.76 27.84 15.66
C ILE A 244 38.82 26.50 14.92
N GLU A 245 39.94 25.77 15.00
CA GLU A 245 40.07 24.46 14.38
C GLU A 245 39.10 23.43 14.99
N ALA A 246 38.93 23.43 16.31
CA ALA A 246 37.98 22.55 17.00
C ALA A 246 36.52 22.85 16.62
N HIS A 247 36.13 24.12 16.48
CA HIS A 247 34.81 24.50 15.98
C HIS A 247 34.59 24.07 14.53
N ALA A 248 35.59 24.27 13.66
CA ALA A 248 35.50 23.81 12.27
C ALA A 248 35.38 22.28 12.16
N GLU A 249 36.05 21.53 13.04
CA GLU A 249 35.90 20.07 13.11
C GLU A 249 34.51 19.66 13.61
N HIS A 250 33.97 20.35 14.62
CA HIS A 250 32.62 20.15 15.13
C HIS A 250 31.56 20.33 14.04
N GLU A 251 31.59 21.45 13.31
CA GLU A 251 30.62 21.72 12.24
C GLU A 251 30.69 20.65 11.13
N ARG A 252 31.90 20.22 10.75
CA ARG A 252 32.07 19.13 9.76
C ARG A 252 31.45 17.83 10.26
N LEU A 253 31.69 17.46 11.51
CA LEU A 253 31.13 16.25 12.10
C LEU A 253 29.61 16.33 12.25
N GLU A 254 29.06 17.52 12.54
CA GLU A 254 27.62 17.74 12.59
C GLU A 254 26.97 17.58 11.21
N MET A 255 27.58 18.13 10.15
CA MET A 255 27.14 17.90 8.78
C MET A 255 27.19 16.41 8.40
N SER A 256 28.28 15.70 8.73
CA SER A 256 28.38 14.26 8.48
C SER A 256 27.33 13.46 9.25
N LEU A 257 27.08 13.81 10.52
CA LEU A 257 26.04 13.18 11.33
C LEU A 257 24.66 13.34 10.70
N ASP A 258 24.36 14.52 10.15
CA ASP A 258 23.09 14.78 9.49
C ASP A 258 22.90 13.93 8.24
N VAL A 259 23.95 13.80 7.41
CA VAL A 259 23.91 12.91 6.24
C VAL A 259 23.64 11.47 6.67
N ALA A 260 24.35 10.98 7.69
CA ALA A 260 24.14 9.63 8.21
C ALA A 260 22.75 9.44 8.83
N ARG A 261 22.20 10.45 9.52
CA ARG A 261 20.84 10.38 10.10
C ARG A 261 19.78 10.27 9.02
N ASN A 262 19.89 11.09 7.97
CA ASN A 262 18.97 11.07 6.84
C ASN A 262 19.03 9.72 6.10
N GLU A 263 20.22 9.14 5.99
CA GLU A 263 20.38 7.82 5.39
C GLU A 263 19.72 6.71 6.21
N VAL A 264 19.85 6.74 7.55
CA VAL A 264 19.13 5.83 8.44
C VAL A 264 17.61 5.97 8.26
N ILE A 265 17.09 7.21 8.24
CA ILE A 265 15.65 7.45 8.02
C ILE A 265 15.19 6.89 6.67
N ARG A 266 15.97 7.10 5.60
CA ARG A 266 15.68 6.58 4.26
C ARG A 266 15.62 5.06 4.26
N LEU A 267 16.65 4.40 4.81
CA LEU A 267 16.72 2.94 4.90
C LEU A 267 15.62 2.36 5.79
N HIS A 268 15.21 3.07 6.84
CA HIS A 268 14.12 2.64 7.70
C HIS A 268 12.78 2.60 6.95
N ARG A 269 12.49 3.63 6.13
CA ARG A 269 11.29 3.66 5.27
C ARG A 269 11.32 2.57 4.20
N GLU A 270 12.48 2.33 3.60
CA GLU A 270 12.66 1.27 2.61
C GLU A 270 12.50 -0.13 3.25
N SER A 271 13.04 -0.34 4.45
CA SER A 271 12.98 -1.59 5.21
C SER A 271 11.57 -1.95 5.70
N GLU A 272 10.80 -0.96 6.13
CA GLU A 272 9.43 -1.16 6.61
C GLU A 272 8.43 -1.43 5.47
N GLY A 273 8.87 -1.36 4.21
CA GLY A 273 7.96 -1.50 3.08
C GLY A 273 6.91 -0.38 3.02
N THR A 274 7.16 0.73 3.72
CA THR A 274 6.40 1.99 3.61
C THR A 274 6.78 2.71 2.31
N THR A 275 6.79 2.00 1.20
CA THR A 275 6.36 2.58 -0.09
C THR A 275 4.90 2.93 0.05
N GLU A 276 4.61 4.18 0.46
CA GLU A 276 3.45 5.05 0.16
C GLU A 276 2.07 4.45 -0.26
N GLU A 277 1.71 3.21 0.09
CA GLU A 277 0.40 2.62 -0.24
C GLU A 277 -0.55 2.57 0.96
N GLY A 278 -0.19 3.22 2.07
CA GLY A 278 -0.91 3.11 3.36
C GLY A 278 -1.20 4.42 4.08
N VAL A 279 -1.11 5.59 3.44
CA VAL A 279 -1.53 6.85 4.09
C VAL A 279 -3.00 7.09 3.79
N ALA A 280 -3.80 7.14 4.85
CA ALA A 280 -5.20 7.48 4.83
C ALA A 280 -5.44 8.73 3.98
N ALA A 281 -6.13 8.58 2.84
CA ALA A 281 -6.63 9.64 1.94
C ALA A 281 -6.10 11.05 2.30
N GLU A 282 -4.82 11.31 2.01
CA GLU A 282 -4.28 12.66 2.03
C GLU A 282 -5.15 13.46 1.06
N GLU A 283 -5.77 14.50 1.59
CA GLU A 283 -6.48 15.48 0.78
C GLU A 283 -5.44 16.07 -0.18
N GLU A 284 -5.47 15.62 -1.44
CA GLU A 284 -4.47 15.95 -2.46
C GLU A 284 -4.23 17.47 -2.45
N LEU A 285 -3.02 17.86 -2.04
CA LEU A 285 -2.67 19.26 -1.91
C LEU A 285 -2.78 19.93 -3.28
N PRO A 286 -3.28 21.15 -3.36
CA PRO A 286 -3.41 21.85 -4.63
C PRO A 286 -2.02 22.07 -5.23
N GLU A 287 -1.94 21.99 -6.55
CA GLU A 287 -0.73 22.34 -7.28
C GLU A 287 -0.45 23.85 -7.09
N VAL A 288 0.76 24.17 -6.63
CA VAL A 288 1.27 25.54 -6.47
C VAL A 288 2.48 25.72 -7.39
N GLU A 289 2.55 26.85 -8.10
CA GLU A 289 3.60 27.14 -9.08
C GLU A 289 4.74 27.99 -8.49
N THR A 290 4.47 28.72 -7.41
CA THR A 290 5.46 29.59 -6.75
C THR A 290 5.46 29.43 -5.23
N VAL A 291 6.55 29.85 -4.57
CA VAL A 291 6.64 29.82 -3.11
C VAL A 291 5.64 30.79 -2.48
N LEU A 292 5.37 31.92 -3.12
CA LEU A 292 4.31 32.85 -2.70
C LEU A 292 2.94 32.15 -2.70
N GLU A 293 2.59 31.45 -3.77
CA GLU A 293 1.33 30.69 -3.82
C GLU A 293 1.25 29.60 -2.74
N ALA A 294 2.37 28.93 -2.45
CA ALA A 294 2.45 27.98 -1.34
C ALA A 294 2.15 28.64 0.02
N VAL A 295 2.69 29.84 0.27
CA VAL A 295 2.43 30.60 1.50
C VAL A 295 0.97 31.08 1.55
N GLU A 296 0.43 31.62 0.45
CA GLU A 296 -0.96 32.07 0.39
C GLU A 296 -1.97 30.93 0.56
N GLU A 297 -1.68 29.75 0.02
CA GLU A 297 -2.50 28.56 0.23
C GLU A 297 -2.40 28.09 1.68
N ALA A 298 -1.21 28.08 2.25
CA ALA A 298 -1.01 27.75 3.66
C ALA A 298 -1.78 28.72 4.56
N MET A 299 -1.77 30.03 4.29
CA MET A 299 -2.55 31.03 5.04
C MET A 299 -4.06 30.75 5.04
N ARG A 300 -4.59 30.13 3.97
CA ARG A 300 -6.01 29.78 3.87
C ARG A 300 -6.37 28.51 4.65
N ARG A 301 -5.40 27.62 4.86
CA ARG A 301 -5.60 26.29 5.46
C ARG A 301 -5.17 26.22 6.92
N CYS A 302 -4.01 26.78 7.22
CA CYS A 302 -3.34 26.75 8.51
C CYS A 302 -4.06 27.71 9.47
N LYS A 303 -4.48 27.19 10.62
CA LYS A 303 -5.29 27.96 11.59
C LYS A 303 -4.48 28.51 12.75
N HIS A 304 -3.30 27.94 12.98
CA HIS A 304 -2.47 28.15 14.16
C HIS A 304 -1.19 28.91 13.80
N LEU A 305 -0.76 28.87 12.55
CA LEU A 305 0.33 29.71 12.07
C LEU A 305 -0.09 31.16 11.84
N VAL A 306 0.74 32.08 12.34
CA VAL A 306 0.61 33.51 12.04
C VAL A 306 1.64 33.89 10.99
N PHE A 307 1.18 34.20 9.78
CA PHE A 307 2.04 34.63 8.68
C PHE A 307 2.27 36.13 8.74
N THR A 308 3.55 36.54 8.81
CA THR A 308 3.92 37.96 8.83
C THR A 308 4.07 38.53 7.41
N GLU A 309 4.06 39.85 7.27
CA GLU A 309 4.30 40.53 5.98
C GLU A 309 5.64 40.09 5.36
N ARG A 310 6.67 39.90 6.21
CA ARG A 310 7.98 39.45 5.78
C ARG A 310 7.98 38.06 5.14
N ALA A 311 7.07 37.17 5.56
CA ALA A 311 6.92 35.85 4.95
C ALA A 311 6.48 35.94 3.50
N LEU A 312 5.52 36.82 3.20
CA LEU A 312 5.01 37.05 1.86
C LEU A 312 6.07 37.72 0.96
N GLU A 313 6.71 38.78 1.45
CA GLU A 313 7.77 39.49 0.71
C GLU A 313 8.89 38.53 0.24
N THR A 314 9.39 37.71 1.16
CA THR A 314 10.52 36.82 0.87
C THR A 314 10.11 35.61 0.04
N ALA A 315 8.86 35.16 0.17
CA ALA A 315 8.28 34.10 -0.66
C ALA A 315 8.10 34.56 -2.12
N GLU A 316 7.70 35.82 -2.34
CA GLU A 316 7.60 36.44 -3.67
C GLU A 316 8.95 36.43 -4.41
N ASP A 317 10.03 36.77 -3.70
CA ASP A 317 11.39 36.83 -4.26
C ASP A 317 12.09 35.46 -4.34
N SER A 318 11.43 34.38 -3.93
CA SER A 318 12.07 33.05 -3.83
C SER A 318 12.12 32.32 -5.18
N PRO A 319 13.31 31.94 -5.68
CA PRO A 319 13.46 31.21 -6.93
C PRO A 319 13.40 29.69 -6.74
N PHE A 320 12.93 29.20 -5.59
CA PHE A 320 12.93 27.78 -5.26
C PHE A 320 12.00 26.98 -6.19
N TRP A 321 12.51 25.90 -6.80
CA TRP A 321 11.81 25.20 -7.90
C TRP A 321 10.74 24.18 -7.45
N ARG A 322 10.59 23.94 -6.14
CA ARG A 322 9.63 22.98 -5.56
C ARG A 322 8.72 23.61 -4.50
N PRO A 323 7.85 24.54 -4.89
CA PRO A 323 6.92 25.20 -3.95
C PRO A 323 5.95 24.22 -3.26
N ASP A 324 5.66 23.08 -3.88
CA ASP A 324 4.89 21.97 -3.30
C ASP A 324 5.46 21.50 -1.95
N MET A 325 6.79 21.41 -1.84
CA MET A 325 7.44 21.01 -0.59
C MET A 325 7.26 22.07 0.51
N VAL A 326 7.27 23.36 0.13
CA VAL A 326 7.07 24.45 1.09
C VAL A 326 5.65 24.38 1.66
N LEU A 327 4.64 24.17 0.81
CA LEU A 327 3.25 24.01 1.26
C LEU A 327 3.10 22.81 2.20
N ALA A 328 3.67 21.66 1.85
CA ALA A 328 3.60 20.46 2.67
C ALA A 328 4.24 20.66 4.06
N ASP A 329 5.40 21.33 4.11
CA ASP A 329 6.08 21.62 5.38
C ASP A 329 5.34 22.68 6.21
N LEU A 330 4.72 23.70 5.59
CA LEU A 330 3.88 24.67 6.29
C LEU A 330 2.66 24.01 6.95
N ILE A 331 2.03 23.04 6.28
CA ILE A 331 0.89 22.30 6.84
C ILE A 331 1.31 21.46 8.05
N LYS A 332 2.47 20.82 8.00
CA LYS A 332 3.03 20.10 9.16
C LYS A 332 3.41 21.07 10.27
N LEU A 333 3.96 22.23 9.93
CA LEU A 333 4.31 23.28 10.89
C LEU A 333 3.07 23.84 11.61
N ASP A 334 1.90 23.87 10.96
CA ASP A 334 0.63 24.23 11.62
C ASP A 334 0.26 23.28 12.75
N GLN A 335 0.60 21.99 12.64
CA GLN A 335 0.39 21.03 13.72
C GLN A 335 1.35 21.29 14.90
N VAL A 336 2.57 21.77 14.62
CA VAL A 336 3.51 22.23 15.66
C VAL A 336 2.95 23.47 16.35
N ALA A 337 2.40 24.42 15.58
CA ALA A 337 1.77 25.62 16.11
C ALA A 337 0.54 25.30 16.96
N GLU A 338 -0.33 24.40 16.50
CA GLU A 338 -1.48 23.91 17.26
C GLU A 338 -1.04 23.33 18.61
N ALA A 339 -0.04 22.46 18.60
CA ALA A 339 0.48 21.86 19.82
C ALA A 339 1.12 22.90 20.75
N TYR A 340 1.79 23.92 20.18
CA TYR A 340 2.41 25.00 20.92
C TYR A 340 1.40 25.94 21.57
N GLU A 341 0.25 26.20 20.94
CA GLU A 341 -0.81 27.07 21.49
C GLU A 341 -1.50 26.47 22.72
N ARG A 342 -1.44 25.15 22.90
CA ARG A 342 -2.09 24.47 24.03
C ARG A 342 -1.57 25.01 25.37
N PRO A 343 -2.44 25.27 26.37
CA PRO A 343 -2.02 25.76 27.68
C PRO A 343 -0.99 24.84 28.35
N GLU A 344 -1.15 23.53 28.17
CA GLU A 344 -0.27 22.46 28.67
C GLU A 344 1.08 22.40 27.94
N GLY A 345 1.19 23.06 26.77
CA GLY A 345 2.32 22.96 25.86
C GLY A 345 2.37 21.62 25.11
N ILE A 346 3.49 21.40 24.42
CA ILE A 346 3.69 20.22 23.56
C ILE A 346 3.97 18.95 24.39
N GLY A 347 4.40 19.09 25.65
CA GLY A 347 4.80 17.96 26.51
C GLY A 347 6.17 17.36 26.17
N GLN A 348 6.81 17.81 25.09
CA GLN A 348 8.18 17.49 24.70
C GLN A 348 8.85 18.69 24.01
N PRO A 349 10.19 18.67 23.78
CA PRO A 349 10.86 19.74 23.06
C PRO A 349 10.26 19.96 21.66
N VAL A 350 10.04 21.23 21.29
CA VAL A 350 9.42 21.64 20.01
C VAL A 350 10.11 20.96 18.81
N GLY A 351 11.44 20.99 18.78
CA GLY A 351 12.20 20.42 17.69
C GLY A 351 12.05 18.90 17.56
N GLN A 352 11.87 18.17 18.67
CA GLN A 352 11.59 16.73 18.61
C GLN A 352 10.21 16.49 18.00
N PHE A 353 9.18 17.20 18.45
CA PHE A 353 7.83 17.07 17.90
C PHE A 353 7.77 17.42 16.42
N ALA A 354 8.47 18.48 15.99
CA ALA A 354 8.58 18.83 14.58
C ALA A 354 9.27 17.72 13.75
N GLN A 355 10.33 17.11 14.27
CA GLN A 355 11.01 15.98 13.62
C GLN A 355 10.14 14.73 13.55
N ASP A 356 9.33 14.46 14.58
CA ASP A 356 8.37 13.34 14.58
C ASP A 356 7.31 13.51 13.48
N LEU A 357 6.94 14.75 13.13
CA LEU A 357 6.09 15.09 11.99
C LEU A 357 6.82 15.05 10.64
N GLY A 358 8.12 14.74 10.64
CA GLY A 358 8.97 14.64 9.47
C GLY A 358 9.46 15.98 8.92
N LEU A 359 9.49 17.04 9.74
CA LEU A 359 10.14 18.31 9.40
C LEU A 359 11.65 18.22 9.63
N ASP A 360 12.45 18.72 8.68
CA ASP A 360 13.91 18.89 8.86
C ASP A 360 14.18 20.15 9.71
N TRP A 361 13.93 20.01 11.02
CA TRP A 361 13.95 21.08 12.00
C TRP A 361 15.37 21.50 12.43
N ARG A 362 15.59 22.80 12.58
CA ARG A 362 16.82 23.37 13.14
C ARG A 362 16.53 24.38 14.25
N SER A 363 17.17 24.12 15.38
CA SER A 363 17.06 24.95 16.57
C SER A 363 18.10 26.04 16.64
N GLY A 364 17.66 27.25 16.92
CA GLY A 364 18.49 28.42 16.99
C GLY A 364 18.99 28.91 15.64
N VAL A 365 19.32 30.20 15.61
CA VAL A 365 20.32 30.79 14.71
C VAL A 365 21.46 31.29 15.58
N GLY A 366 22.71 31.08 15.15
CA GLY A 366 23.90 31.50 15.89
C GLY A 366 23.87 32.99 16.24
N GLU A 367 24.24 33.32 17.49
CA GLU A 367 24.02 34.65 18.07
C GLU A 367 24.75 35.79 17.31
N VAL A 368 25.90 35.45 16.72
CA VAL A 368 26.70 36.37 15.91
C VAL A 368 25.91 36.91 14.70
N TRP A 369 25.01 36.11 14.12
CA TRP A 369 24.28 36.49 12.91
C TRP A 369 23.24 37.59 13.13
N TYR A 370 22.67 37.69 14.33
CA TYR A 370 21.75 38.79 14.65
C TYR A 370 22.45 40.15 14.67
N GLY A 371 23.74 40.19 15.02
CA GLY A 371 24.54 41.42 15.01
C GLY A 371 25.03 41.80 13.61
N ILE A 372 25.40 40.82 12.80
CA ILE A 372 25.91 41.06 11.43
C ILE A 372 24.79 41.37 10.45
N HIS A 373 23.66 40.65 10.54
CA HIS A 373 22.53 40.75 9.61
C HIS A 373 21.20 41.02 10.35
N PRO A 374 21.08 42.14 11.09
CA PRO A 374 19.92 42.40 11.92
C PRO A 374 18.61 42.48 11.12
N ASN A 375 18.66 43.01 9.89
CA ASN A 375 17.48 43.17 9.03
C ASN A 375 16.98 41.84 8.44
N ASP A 376 17.82 40.81 8.41
CA ASP A 376 17.48 39.51 7.83
C ASP A 376 16.90 38.56 8.89
N TYR A 377 17.38 38.65 10.13
CA TYR A 377 16.98 37.78 11.24
C TYR A 377 15.96 38.39 12.21
N HIS A 378 15.43 39.57 11.90
CA HIS A 378 14.30 40.17 12.61
C HIS A 378 13.19 40.49 11.63
N PHE A 379 11.95 40.35 12.10
CA PHE A 379 10.76 40.72 11.37
C PHE A 379 9.72 41.27 12.34
N SER A 380 8.75 42.02 11.84
CA SER A 380 7.74 42.65 12.69
C SER A 380 6.36 42.03 12.52
N GLN A 381 5.62 41.93 13.63
CA GLN A 381 4.20 41.61 13.63
C GLN A 381 3.49 42.59 14.56
N ASP A 382 2.46 43.29 14.07
CA ASP A 382 1.66 44.26 14.84
C ASP A 382 2.48 45.30 15.63
N GLY A 383 3.63 45.72 15.06
CA GLY A 383 4.55 46.68 15.70
C GLY A 383 5.58 46.06 16.65
N HIS A 384 5.53 44.75 16.88
CA HIS A 384 6.50 44.01 17.69
C HIS A 384 7.61 43.42 16.83
N THR A 385 8.85 43.67 17.22
CA THR A 385 10.01 43.03 16.58
C THR A 385 10.20 41.62 17.13
N LEU A 386 10.04 40.64 16.26
CA LEU A 386 10.30 39.23 16.51
C LEU A 386 11.68 38.87 15.99
N ARG A 387 12.40 38.06 16.78
CA ARG A 387 13.69 37.48 16.40
C ARG A 387 13.44 36.09 15.83
N VAL A 388 14.03 35.79 14.68
CA VAL A 388 14.05 34.43 14.13
C VAL A 388 14.67 33.50 15.17
N ALA A 389 13.94 32.48 15.59
CA ALA A 389 14.40 31.54 16.61
C ALA A 389 14.79 30.21 15.98
N GLU A 390 13.93 29.68 15.12
CA GLU A 390 14.00 28.30 14.63
C GLU A 390 13.71 28.30 13.13
N HIS A 391 14.13 27.25 12.42
CA HIS A 391 13.80 27.12 11.00
C HIS A 391 13.63 25.67 10.53
N VAL A 392 12.79 25.50 9.52
CA VAL A 392 12.64 24.24 8.77
C VAL A 392 13.49 24.30 7.52
N ARG A 393 14.22 23.23 7.24
CA ARG A 393 14.99 23.03 6.01
C ARG A 393 14.16 22.28 4.98
N VAL A 394 13.48 23.02 4.09
CA VAL A 394 12.65 22.41 3.04
C VAL A 394 13.49 21.61 2.04
N ALA A 395 14.65 22.16 1.65
CA ALA A 395 15.60 21.46 0.79
C ALA A 395 17.03 21.91 1.05
N ASN A 396 17.98 21.02 0.77
CA ASN A 396 19.41 21.26 0.93
C ASN A 396 20.11 21.13 -0.43
N GLY A 397 20.67 22.22 -0.94
CA GLY A 397 21.40 22.25 -2.19
C GLY A 397 22.16 23.57 -2.37
N SER A 398 23.12 23.62 -3.29
CA SER A 398 23.82 24.86 -3.60
C SER A 398 22.93 25.80 -4.43
N GLY A 399 22.79 27.04 -3.97
CA GLY A 399 22.05 28.11 -4.65
C GLY A 399 20.58 28.23 -4.25
N ALA A 400 20.04 29.43 -4.34
CA ALA A 400 18.68 29.79 -3.91
C ALA A 400 17.56 29.01 -4.61
N GLN A 401 17.83 28.45 -5.80
CA GLN A 401 16.85 27.60 -6.48
C GLN A 401 16.68 26.25 -5.79
N ARG A 402 17.74 25.67 -5.20
CA ARG A 402 17.75 24.31 -4.64
C ARG A 402 17.74 24.25 -3.11
N CYS A 403 17.83 25.40 -2.46
CA CYS A 403 17.80 25.53 -1.02
C CYS A 403 16.61 26.40 -0.62
N ALA A 404 15.75 25.85 0.23
CA ALA A 404 14.67 26.62 0.83
C ALA A 404 14.58 26.42 2.35
N ARG A 405 14.11 27.47 3.01
CA ARG A 405 13.97 27.57 4.47
C ARG A 405 12.64 28.23 4.83
N ILE A 406 12.05 27.80 5.93
CA ILE A 406 10.92 28.47 6.58
C ILE A 406 11.44 28.91 7.96
N TYR A 407 11.59 30.21 8.17
CA TYR A 407 12.04 30.78 9.45
C TYR A 407 10.84 31.15 10.30
N CYS A 408 10.92 30.87 11.61
CA CYS A 408 9.84 31.16 12.53
C CYS A 408 10.34 31.67 13.89
N ALA A 409 9.44 32.34 14.59
CA ALA A 409 9.61 32.78 15.97
C ALA A 409 8.49 32.19 16.83
N PHE A 410 8.85 31.74 18.02
CA PHE A 410 7.89 31.27 19.03
C PHE A 410 7.70 32.39 20.04
N HIS A 411 6.46 32.87 20.18
CA HIS A 411 6.12 33.87 21.18
C HIS A 411 5.36 33.19 22.33
N PRO A 412 5.77 33.36 23.60
CA PRO A 412 5.09 32.72 24.73
C PRO A 412 3.72 33.34 25.05
N GLY A 413 3.41 34.48 24.44
CA GLY A 413 2.30 35.34 24.83
C GLY A 413 2.66 36.21 26.02
N GLY A 414 2.05 37.38 26.13
CA GLY A 414 2.14 38.17 27.37
C GLY A 414 0.81 38.76 27.80
N ASP A 415 0.81 39.29 29.02
CA ASP A 415 -0.39 39.71 29.74
C ASP A 415 -0.84 41.14 29.38
N GLY A 416 -0.09 41.81 28.49
CA GLY A 416 -0.36 43.19 28.07
C GLY A 416 -1.50 43.27 27.04
N PRO A 417 -2.33 44.33 27.07
CA PRO A 417 -3.37 44.55 26.06
C PRO A 417 -2.81 44.78 24.65
N ASP A 418 -1.55 45.19 24.57
CA ASP A 418 -0.80 45.43 23.34
C ASP A 418 0.36 44.43 23.20
N ASP A 419 0.25 43.21 23.75
CA ASP A 419 1.27 42.16 23.58
C ASP A 419 0.84 41.12 22.54
N LEU A 420 1.81 40.48 21.90
CA LEU A 420 1.54 39.41 20.96
C LEU A 420 0.96 38.20 21.69
N ALA A 421 -0.02 37.56 21.06
CA ALA A 421 -0.56 36.29 21.54
C ALA A 421 0.54 35.21 21.61
N ARG A 422 0.28 34.16 22.39
CA ARG A 422 1.10 32.95 22.32
C ARG A 422 0.91 32.32 20.94
N GLY A 423 1.99 32.03 20.24
CA GLY A 423 1.88 31.46 18.90
C GLY A 423 3.21 31.27 18.19
N VAL A 424 3.10 30.73 16.97
CA VAL A 424 4.21 30.52 16.05
C VAL A 424 4.05 31.48 14.87
N TYR A 425 5.03 32.36 14.75
CA TYR A 425 5.04 33.43 13.76
C TYR A 425 6.00 33.08 12.63
N VAL A 426 5.48 32.96 11.42
CA VAL A 426 6.25 32.67 10.22
C VAL A 426 6.87 33.97 9.71
N GLY A 427 8.20 34.03 9.74
CA GLY A 427 9.03 35.11 9.23
C GLY A 427 9.46 34.82 7.79
N PRO A 428 10.73 35.03 7.41
CA PRO A 428 11.21 34.77 6.06
C PRO A 428 10.93 33.33 5.56
N VAL A 429 10.48 33.20 4.30
CA VAL A 429 10.21 31.92 3.62
C VAL A 429 10.88 31.90 2.26
N GLY A 430 11.42 30.75 1.86
CA GLY A 430 12.08 30.58 0.58
C GLY A 430 13.59 30.63 0.75
N ARG A 431 14.24 31.75 0.45
CA ARG A 431 15.72 31.80 0.44
C ARG A 431 16.32 31.53 1.83
N LYS A 432 17.49 30.88 1.82
CA LYS A 432 18.34 30.84 3.00
C LYS A 432 18.81 32.26 3.35
N LEU A 433 18.71 32.66 4.62
CA LEU A 433 19.22 33.94 5.10
C LEU A 433 20.76 33.94 5.09
N PRO A 434 21.40 35.12 4.97
CA PRO A 434 22.85 35.23 4.96
C PRO A 434 23.49 34.60 6.22
N ASP A 435 24.50 33.77 5.99
CA ASP A 435 25.36 33.16 7.00
C ASP A 435 26.77 32.92 6.44
N SER A 436 27.65 32.23 7.18
CA SER A 436 29.06 31.99 6.81
C SER A 436 29.23 31.16 5.53
N THR A 437 28.15 30.59 5.02
CA THR A 437 28.12 29.75 3.81
C THR A 437 27.33 30.38 2.67
N THR A 438 26.74 31.56 2.89
CA THR A 438 25.98 32.31 1.89
C THR A 438 26.94 33.24 1.15
N GLY A 439 27.64 32.68 0.15
CA GLY A 439 28.54 33.42 -0.74
C GLY A 439 27.83 34.11 -1.90
#